data_AF-A0A8H3CFF0-F1
#
_entry.id   AF-A0A8H3CFF0-F1
#
_cell.length_a   1.000
_cell.length_b   1.000
_cell.length_c   1.000
_cell.angle_alpha   90.00
_cell.angle_beta   90.00
_cell.angle_gamma   90.00
#
_symmetry.space_group_name_H-M   'P 1'
#
loop_
_entity.id
_entity.type
_entity.pdbx_description
1 polymer ?
#
loop_
_entity_poly.entity_id
_entity_poly.type
_entity_poly.pdbx_seq_one_letter_code
_entity_poly.pdbx_strand_id
1 'polypeptide(L)'
;MSATSTNPSFPASLTSIPLSTRLLSFLSTVIWSLTTENPLIWRFFQGAAHPLADLLGPYYMYGAPNVNIAPGKAVLGATEDLKTSPLFLLSGKVLGPNGEPVEATLDLWQANTQGEYSLSAYRNRGNITTNPSTGSFEILTVPPGIYGIFGAQRVAHIHGTITAPGYQSLTTQLYFCPKNELMGFQTDILTLLRGPRENLVRGWSIPTEKGDRYWDWPQLESSETETMKTVGEWNGWLKNQAVEWQISCGASQVITLNKA
;
A
#
# COMPACT_ATOMS: atom_id res chain seq x y z
N MET A 1 18.68 -38.03 1.74
CA MET A 1 17.41 -37.47 2.25
C MET A 1 17.28 -36.08 1.64
N SER A 2 16.40 -35.93 0.66
CA SER A 2 16.15 -34.65 -0.02
C SER A 2 15.40 -33.75 0.96
N ALA A 3 16.03 -32.67 1.40
CA ALA A 3 15.32 -31.61 2.09
C ALA A 3 14.44 -30.91 1.05
N THR A 4 13.16 -31.27 1.02
CA THR A 4 12.12 -30.46 0.38
C THR A 4 12.17 -29.08 0.99
N SER A 5 12.85 -28.16 0.30
CA SER A 5 12.72 -26.72 0.47
C SER A 5 11.24 -26.39 0.25
N THR A 6 10.46 -26.38 1.33
CA THR A 6 9.12 -25.80 1.32
C THR A 6 9.33 -24.31 1.18
N ASN A 7 9.29 -23.82 -0.05
CA ASN A 7 9.20 -22.39 -0.31
C ASN A 7 8.03 -21.84 0.54
N PRO A 8 8.25 -20.81 1.36
CA PRO A 8 7.17 -20.21 2.12
C PRO A 8 6.13 -19.67 1.13
N SER A 9 4.96 -20.30 1.08
CA SER A 9 3.82 -19.82 0.30
C SER A 9 3.02 -18.88 1.17
N PHE A 10 3.18 -17.58 0.94
CA PHE A 10 2.30 -16.59 1.55
C PHE A 10 0.92 -16.70 0.88
N PRO A 11 -0.18 -16.72 1.65
CA PRO A 11 -1.46 -17.28 1.21
C PRO A 11 -2.19 -16.53 0.09
N ALA A 12 -1.77 -15.30 -0.26
CA ALA A 12 -2.57 -14.41 -1.10
C ALA A 12 -2.16 -14.34 -2.58
N SER A 13 -0.93 -14.74 -2.95
CA SER A 13 -0.37 -14.37 -4.25
C SER A 13 -1.05 -15.00 -5.47
N LEU A 14 -1.64 -16.19 -5.32
CA LEU A 14 -2.07 -17.03 -6.44
C LEU A 14 -3.58 -17.27 -6.52
N THR A 15 -4.37 -16.67 -5.62
CA THR A 15 -5.82 -16.85 -5.65
C THR A 15 -6.39 -16.20 -6.91
N SER A 16 -6.93 -17.02 -7.82
CA SER A 16 -7.52 -16.55 -9.07
C SER A 16 -8.78 -15.74 -8.82
N ILE A 17 -8.94 -14.63 -9.55
CA ILE A 17 -10.16 -13.81 -9.53
C ILE A 17 -11.17 -14.45 -10.49
N PRO A 18 -12.40 -14.80 -10.08
CA PRO A 18 -13.43 -15.31 -11.00
C PRO A 18 -13.76 -14.32 -12.12
N LEU A 19 -14.12 -14.80 -13.31
CA LEU A 19 -14.47 -13.93 -14.44
C LEU A 19 -15.64 -13.00 -14.11
N SER A 20 -16.63 -13.48 -13.35
CA SER A 20 -17.76 -12.67 -12.87
C SER A 20 -17.30 -11.50 -12.00
N THR A 21 -16.36 -11.73 -11.09
CA THR A 21 -15.77 -10.68 -10.25
C THR A 21 -15.00 -9.66 -11.09
N ARG A 22 -14.20 -10.11 -12.06
CA ARG A 22 -13.47 -9.20 -12.97
C ARG A 22 -14.43 -8.29 -13.74
N LEU A 23 -15.51 -8.87 -14.28
CA LEU A 23 -16.51 -8.13 -15.03
C LEU A 23 -17.26 -7.14 -14.12
N LEU A 24 -17.67 -7.57 -12.93
CA LEU A 24 -18.31 -6.70 -11.95
C LEU A 24 -17.41 -5.53 -11.57
N SER A 25 -16.14 -5.79 -11.23
CA SER A 25 -15.18 -4.73 -10.89
C SER A 25 -14.95 -3.75 -12.04
N PHE A 26 -14.82 -4.25 -13.27
CA PHE A 26 -14.70 -3.39 -14.45
C PHE A 26 -15.94 -2.50 -14.63
N LEU A 27 -17.15 -3.08 -14.56
CA LEU A 27 -18.40 -2.33 -14.71
C LEU A 27 -18.57 -1.28 -13.60
N SER A 28 -18.30 -1.64 -12.34
CA SER A 28 -18.33 -0.68 -11.22
C SER A 28 -17.37 0.47 -11.45
N THR A 29 -16.14 0.19 -11.85
CA THR A 29 -15.14 1.21 -12.20
C THR A 29 -15.65 2.16 -13.29
N VAL A 30 -16.27 1.64 -14.35
CA VAL A 30 -16.84 2.46 -15.43
C VAL A 30 -17.94 3.37 -14.89
N ILE A 31 -18.88 2.83 -14.11
CA ILE A 31 -19.99 3.59 -13.52
C ILE A 31 -19.46 4.69 -12.60
N TRP A 32 -18.52 4.35 -11.72
CA TRP A 32 -17.93 5.30 -10.78
C TRP A 32 -17.14 6.40 -11.51
N SER A 33 -16.38 6.06 -12.55
CA SER A 33 -15.62 7.04 -13.34
C SER A 33 -16.51 8.06 -14.05
N LEU A 34 -17.76 7.69 -14.36
CA LEU A 34 -18.77 8.59 -14.93
C LEU A 34 -19.54 9.39 -13.88
N THR A 35 -19.38 9.05 -12.59
CA THR A 35 -20.14 9.63 -11.48
C THR A 35 -19.21 10.16 -10.40
N THR A 36 -19.05 9.42 -9.30
CA THR A 36 -18.40 9.90 -8.08
C THR A 36 -16.89 9.95 -8.18
N GLU A 37 -16.28 9.17 -9.07
CA GLU A 37 -14.83 9.06 -9.33
C GLU A 37 -14.42 9.81 -10.61
N ASN A 38 -15.25 10.73 -11.13
CA ASN A 38 -14.90 11.50 -12.31
C ASN A 38 -13.82 12.54 -11.98
N PRO A 39 -12.59 12.46 -12.54
CA PRO A 39 -11.48 13.35 -12.15
C PRO A 39 -11.75 14.85 -12.29
N LEU A 40 -12.67 15.24 -13.18
CA LEU A 40 -13.00 16.65 -13.44
C LEU A 40 -13.87 17.27 -12.35
N ILE A 41 -14.75 16.47 -11.72
CA ILE A 41 -15.71 16.95 -10.71
C ILE A 41 -15.49 16.34 -9.32
N TRP A 42 -14.72 15.25 -9.20
CA TRP A 42 -14.45 14.52 -7.96
C TRP A 42 -13.96 15.43 -6.84
N ARG A 43 -13.15 16.44 -7.16
CA ARG A 43 -12.61 17.43 -6.20
C ARG A 43 -13.68 18.21 -5.44
N PHE A 44 -14.89 18.34 -5.99
CA PHE A 44 -16.00 19.08 -5.38
C PHE A 44 -16.89 18.21 -4.49
N PHE A 45 -16.67 16.90 -4.48
CA PHE A 45 -17.44 15.94 -3.69
C PHE A 45 -16.51 15.13 -2.79
N GLN A 46 -16.24 13.87 -3.12
CA GLN A 46 -15.40 12.98 -2.31
C GLN A 46 -14.00 13.57 -2.08
N GLY A 47 -13.44 14.24 -3.09
CA GLY A 47 -12.14 14.89 -2.96
C GLY A 47 -12.12 16.10 -2.04
N ALA A 48 -13.25 16.69 -1.68
CA ALA A 48 -13.29 17.76 -0.68
C ALA A 48 -13.37 17.21 0.76
N ALA A 49 -13.77 15.95 0.92
CA ALA A 49 -14.04 15.38 2.24
C ALA A 49 -12.78 15.17 3.08
N HIS A 50 -11.62 14.91 2.46
CA HIS A 50 -10.41 14.57 3.19
C HIS A 50 -9.12 14.97 2.44
N PRO A 51 -8.07 15.48 3.11
CA PRO A 51 -6.81 15.88 2.47
C PRO A 51 -6.05 14.72 1.82
N LEU A 52 -6.19 13.51 2.39
CA LEU A 52 -5.66 12.26 1.81
C LEU A 52 -6.61 11.59 0.82
N ALA A 53 -7.80 12.14 0.56
CA ALA A 53 -8.70 11.54 -0.42
C ALA A 53 -8.00 11.44 -1.78
N ASP A 54 -8.21 10.33 -2.47
CA ASP A 54 -7.79 10.14 -3.86
C ASP A 54 -8.76 9.22 -4.59
N LEU A 55 -8.60 9.11 -5.91
CA LEU A 55 -9.46 8.29 -6.73
C LEU A 55 -9.21 6.80 -6.52
N LEU A 56 -10.26 6.01 -6.71
CA LEU A 56 -10.17 4.56 -6.71
C LEU A 56 -9.28 4.05 -7.87
N GLY A 57 -9.41 4.68 -9.04
CA GLY A 57 -8.68 4.27 -10.24
C GLY A 57 -9.19 2.96 -10.84
N PRO A 58 -8.65 2.55 -12.00
CA PRO A 58 -9.30 1.56 -12.84
C PRO A 58 -9.01 0.10 -12.46
N TYR A 59 -8.07 -0.12 -11.54
CA TYR A 59 -7.54 -1.43 -11.22
C TYR A 59 -8.11 -2.04 -9.93
N TYR A 60 -9.12 -1.43 -9.30
CA TYR A 60 -9.76 -2.02 -8.13
C TYR A 60 -10.44 -3.36 -8.48
N MET A 61 -10.34 -4.34 -7.57
CA MET A 61 -10.93 -5.67 -7.71
C MET A 61 -11.63 -6.05 -6.41
N TYR A 62 -12.92 -6.39 -6.49
CA TYR A 62 -13.69 -6.79 -5.30
C TYR A 62 -13.21 -8.13 -4.77
N GLY A 63 -13.39 -8.33 -3.46
CA GLY A 63 -13.23 -9.65 -2.84
C GLY A 63 -11.77 -10.07 -2.64
N ALA A 64 -10.86 -9.10 -2.50
CA ALA A 64 -9.49 -9.36 -2.11
C ALA A 64 -9.45 -10.18 -0.79
N PRO A 65 -8.56 -11.18 -0.68
CA PRO A 65 -8.54 -12.07 0.48
C PRO A 65 -8.11 -11.34 1.75
N ASN A 66 -8.43 -11.90 2.91
CA ASN A 66 -7.81 -11.49 4.17
C ASN A 66 -6.34 -11.94 4.18
N VAL A 67 -5.41 -11.03 4.45
CA VAL A 67 -3.96 -11.29 4.41
C VAL A 67 -3.26 -11.01 5.74
N ASN A 68 -4.03 -10.95 6.83
CA ASN A 68 -3.51 -10.71 8.17
C ASN A 68 -2.76 -11.96 8.67
N ILE A 69 -1.63 -11.72 9.34
CA ILE A 69 -0.85 -12.75 10.03
C ILE A 69 -0.90 -12.58 11.57
N ALA A 70 -1.24 -11.39 12.03
CA ALA A 70 -1.47 -11.03 13.43
C ALA A 70 -2.27 -9.70 13.48
N PRO A 71 -2.81 -9.28 14.64
CA PRO A 71 -3.49 -7.99 14.76
C PRO A 71 -2.60 -6.82 14.29
N GLY A 72 -3.04 -6.10 13.27
CA GLY A 72 -2.28 -5.01 12.65
C GLY A 72 -1.05 -5.45 11.87
N LYS A 73 -0.84 -6.74 11.57
CA LYS A 73 0.30 -7.21 10.76
C LYS A 73 -0.16 -8.07 9.60
N ALA A 74 0.36 -7.82 8.41
CA ALA A 74 -0.04 -8.50 7.19
C ALA A 74 1.08 -8.67 6.16
N VAL A 75 0.94 -9.66 5.28
CA VAL A 75 1.80 -9.83 4.10
C VAL A 75 0.94 -9.62 2.86
N LEU A 76 1.06 -8.44 2.24
CA LEU A 76 0.34 -8.08 1.01
C LEU A 76 1.11 -8.54 -0.23
N GLY A 77 2.44 -8.47 -0.18
CA GLY A 77 3.31 -8.80 -1.29
C GLY A 77 3.18 -10.26 -1.72
N ALA A 78 3.08 -10.48 -3.01
CA ALA A 78 3.07 -11.81 -3.58
C ALA A 78 4.45 -12.48 -3.44
N THR A 79 4.50 -13.79 -3.19
CA THR A 79 5.77 -14.50 -2.97
C THR A 79 6.73 -14.34 -4.15
N GLU A 80 6.26 -14.38 -5.40
CA GLU A 80 7.12 -14.17 -6.57
C GLU A 80 7.71 -12.76 -6.67
N ASP A 81 6.96 -11.74 -6.23
CA ASP A 81 7.41 -10.34 -6.24
C ASP A 81 8.38 -10.10 -5.07
N LEU A 82 8.07 -10.62 -3.88
CA LEU A 82 8.93 -10.55 -2.68
C LEU A 82 10.30 -11.23 -2.90
N LYS A 83 10.36 -12.26 -3.76
CA LYS A 83 11.60 -12.97 -4.13
C LYS A 83 12.54 -12.14 -4.99
N THR A 84 12.00 -11.24 -5.78
CA THR A 84 12.71 -10.62 -6.92
C THR A 84 12.86 -9.12 -6.76
N SER A 85 12.25 -8.54 -5.73
CA SER A 85 12.22 -7.10 -5.47
C SER A 85 12.70 -6.81 -4.04
N PRO A 86 13.14 -5.57 -3.75
CA PRO A 86 13.41 -5.15 -2.39
C PRO A 86 12.21 -5.40 -1.48
N LEU A 87 12.45 -5.91 -0.26
CA LEU A 87 11.39 -6.05 0.73
C LEU A 87 11.07 -4.67 1.32
N PHE A 88 9.80 -4.31 1.23
CA PHE A 88 9.28 -3.01 1.64
C PHE A 88 8.30 -3.17 2.80
N LEU A 89 8.55 -2.43 3.88
CA LEU A 89 7.65 -2.38 5.02
C LEU A 89 6.86 -1.06 5.00
N LEU A 90 5.55 -1.17 4.79
CA LEU A 90 4.63 -0.05 5.00
C LEU A 90 4.07 -0.16 6.42
N SER A 91 4.30 0.86 7.25
CA SER A 91 3.75 0.90 8.60
C SER A 91 2.95 2.18 8.85
N GLY A 92 2.19 2.21 9.94
CA GLY A 92 1.38 3.38 10.24
C GLY A 92 0.34 3.18 11.32
N LYS A 93 -0.53 4.17 11.44
CA LYS A 93 -1.69 4.16 12.34
C LYS A 93 -2.91 4.75 11.66
N VAL A 94 -4.07 4.18 11.94
CA VAL A 94 -5.38 4.78 11.66
C VAL A 94 -5.94 5.30 12.98
N LEU A 95 -6.19 6.61 13.02
CA LEU A 95 -6.66 7.34 14.19
C LEU A 95 -7.99 8.03 13.87
N GLY A 96 -8.74 8.38 14.91
CA GLY A 96 -9.89 9.27 14.80
C GLY A 96 -9.53 10.72 15.06
N PRO A 97 -10.49 11.66 14.93
CA PRO A 97 -10.22 13.10 15.01
C PRO A 97 -9.59 13.57 16.33
N ASN A 98 -9.78 12.82 17.42
CA ASN A 98 -9.23 13.16 18.73
C ASN A 98 -7.92 12.41 19.02
N GLY A 99 -7.33 11.76 18.01
CA GLY A 99 -6.11 10.95 18.13
C GLY A 99 -6.34 9.56 18.74
N GLU A 100 -7.59 9.15 18.91
CA GLU A 100 -7.91 7.81 19.41
C GLU A 100 -7.59 6.74 18.37
N PRO A 101 -7.10 5.55 18.77
CA PRO A 101 -6.86 4.45 17.85
C PRO A 101 -8.17 3.94 17.23
N VAL A 102 -8.14 3.59 15.94
CA VAL A 102 -9.31 3.07 15.22
C VAL A 102 -9.03 1.67 14.70
N GLU A 103 -9.91 0.73 15.06
CA GLU A 103 -10.01 -0.57 14.40
C GLU A 103 -10.64 -0.39 13.02
N ALA A 104 -9.81 -0.40 11.99
CA ALA A 104 -10.18 -0.15 10.61
C ALA A 104 -9.82 -1.34 9.73
N THR A 105 -10.62 -1.53 8.68
CA THR A 105 -10.27 -2.41 7.55
C THR A 105 -9.66 -1.58 6.44
N LEU A 106 -8.49 -2.01 5.96
CA LEU A 106 -7.76 -1.48 4.83
C LEU A 106 -7.86 -2.52 3.70
N ASP A 107 -8.61 -2.20 2.64
CA ASP A 107 -8.59 -2.96 1.39
C ASP A 107 -7.54 -2.32 0.48
N LEU A 108 -6.40 -2.99 0.30
CA LEU A 108 -5.23 -2.45 -0.39
C LEU A 108 -4.96 -3.17 -1.70
N TRP A 109 -4.49 -2.41 -2.70
CA TRP A 109 -3.99 -2.96 -3.96
C TRP A 109 -2.86 -2.11 -4.54
N GLN A 110 -1.93 -2.76 -5.22
CA GLN A 110 -0.81 -2.09 -5.88
C GLN A 110 -0.31 -2.88 -7.09
N ALA A 111 0.49 -2.21 -7.92
CA ALA A 111 1.35 -2.87 -8.89
C ALA A 111 2.54 -3.57 -8.20
N ASN A 112 3.17 -4.52 -8.89
CA ASN A 112 4.52 -4.97 -8.53
C ASN A 112 5.56 -3.86 -8.82
N THR A 113 6.83 -4.12 -8.51
CA THR A 113 7.93 -3.17 -8.73
C THR A 113 8.15 -2.83 -10.21
N GLN A 114 7.65 -3.64 -11.14
CA GLN A 114 7.69 -3.38 -12.58
C GLN A 114 6.48 -2.54 -13.08
N GLY A 115 5.54 -2.18 -12.22
CA GLY A 115 4.37 -1.37 -12.60
C GLY A 115 3.18 -2.19 -13.12
N GLU A 116 3.17 -3.50 -12.91
CA GLU A 116 2.18 -4.41 -13.45
C GLU A 116 1.10 -4.76 -12.41
N TYR A 117 -0.17 -4.50 -12.77
CA TYR A 117 -1.33 -4.99 -12.02
C TYR A 117 -1.77 -6.37 -12.52
N SER A 118 -2.05 -7.29 -11.61
CA SER A 118 -2.75 -8.52 -11.98
C SER A 118 -4.26 -8.26 -12.12
N LEU A 119 -4.83 -8.77 -13.21
CA LEU A 119 -6.28 -8.75 -13.48
C LEU A 119 -6.92 -10.14 -13.33
N SER A 120 -6.11 -11.19 -13.17
CA SER A 120 -6.56 -12.58 -13.13
C SER A 120 -6.37 -13.26 -11.77
N ALA A 121 -5.57 -12.67 -10.88
CA ALA A 121 -5.30 -13.16 -9.53
C ALA A 121 -5.18 -11.98 -8.54
N TYR A 122 -5.41 -12.23 -7.26
CA TYR A 122 -5.28 -11.23 -6.18
C TYR A 122 -3.82 -10.91 -5.81
N ARG A 123 -2.89 -10.99 -6.76
CA ARG A 123 -1.48 -10.63 -6.58
C ARG A 123 -1.36 -9.19 -6.08
N ASN A 124 -0.70 -8.99 -4.94
CA ASN A 124 -0.52 -7.70 -4.26
C ASN A 124 -1.85 -6.99 -3.93
N ARG A 125 -2.88 -7.77 -3.54
CA ARG A 125 -4.19 -7.28 -3.10
C ARG A 125 -4.62 -7.98 -1.81
N GLY A 126 -5.21 -7.25 -0.88
CA GLY A 126 -5.66 -7.86 0.36
C GLY A 126 -6.37 -6.93 1.33
N ASN A 127 -7.20 -7.54 2.17
CA ASN A 127 -7.86 -6.92 3.31
C ASN A 127 -7.03 -7.10 4.58
N ILE A 128 -6.77 -5.98 5.26
CA ILE A 128 -5.91 -5.87 6.43
C ILE A 128 -6.69 -5.16 7.53
N THR A 129 -6.61 -5.65 8.76
CA THR A 129 -7.24 -5.02 9.92
C THR A 129 -6.17 -4.37 10.77
N THR A 130 -6.35 -3.09 11.13
CA THR A 130 -5.45 -2.45 12.10
C THR A 130 -5.53 -3.14 13.46
N ASN A 131 -4.50 -2.94 14.27
CA ASN A 131 -4.52 -3.39 15.64
C ASN A 131 -5.62 -2.63 16.42
N PRO A 132 -6.59 -3.31 17.06
CA PRO A 132 -7.71 -2.64 17.71
C PRO A 132 -7.33 -1.69 18.85
N SER A 133 -6.24 -1.95 19.57
CA SER A 133 -5.85 -1.15 20.74
C SER A 133 -4.94 0.03 20.41
N THR A 134 -4.24 -0.01 19.28
CA THR A 134 -3.25 1.03 18.90
C THR A 134 -3.59 1.72 17.57
N GLY A 135 -4.52 1.17 16.79
CA GLY A 135 -4.81 1.60 15.43
C GLY A 135 -3.67 1.30 14.44
N SER A 136 -2.62 0.58 14.86
CA SER A 136 -1.42 0.41 14.05
C SER A 136 -1.59 -0.65 12.96
N PHE A 137 -0.87 -0.46 11.86
CA PHE A 137 -0.70 -1.48 10.83
C PHE A 137 0.78 -1.59 10.41
N GLU A 138 1.17 -2.78 10.01
CA GLU A 138 2.48 -3.16 9.48
C GLU A 138 2.26 -4.14 8.34
N ILE A 139 2.69 -3.78 7.13
CA ILE A 139 2.37 -4.50 5.91
C ILE A 139 3.66 -4.77 5.16
N LEU A 140 4.01 -6.04 5.04
CA LEU A 140 5.14 -6.48 4.23
C LEU A 140 4.69 -6.61 2.76
N THR A 141 5.37 -5.91 1.88
CA THR A 141 5.10 -5.89 0.43
C THR A 141 6.36 -5.56 -0.37
N VAL A 142 6.20 -5.19 -1.63
CA VAL A 142 7.25 -4.65 -2.50
C VAL A 142 6.99 -3.17 -2.81
N PRO A 143 8.01 -2.35 -3.11
CA PRO A 143 7.78 -1.00 -3.59
C PRO A 143 7.00 -1.05 -4.91
N PRO A 144 5.92 -0.26 -5.07
CA PRO A 144 5.16 -0.22 -6.31
C PRO A 144 5.99 0.42 -7.43
N GLY A 145 5.88 -0.11 -8.65
CA GLY A 145 6.48 0.50 -9.84
C GLY A 145 5.65 1.66 -10.38
N ILE A 146 6.29 2.51 -11.19
CA ILE A 146 5.60 3.46 -12.08
C ILE A 146 4.83 2.65 -13.13
N TYR A 147 3.56 2.99 -13.37
CA TYR A 147 2.76 2.33 -14.41
C TYR A 147 2.15 3.33 -15.38
N GLY A 148 1.71 2.82 -16.53
CA GLY A 148 1.09 3.61 -17.59
C GLY A 148 2.02 3.75 -18.81
N ILE A 149 1.48 4.38 -19.85
CA ILE A 149 2.20 4.61 -21.10
C ILE A 149 2.98 5.93 -21.06
N PHE A 150 4.00 6.07 -21.89
CA PHE A 150 4.79 7.30 -22.01
C PHE A 150 3.86 8.51 -22.22
N GLY A 151 4.01 9.56 -21.40
CA GLY A 151 3.13 10.74 -21.40
C GLY A 151 1.87 10.64 -20.52
N ALA A 152 1.57 9.46 -19.96
CA ALA A 152 0.48 9.24 -19.00
C ALA A 152 0.93 8.31 -17.85
N GLN A 153 2.23 8.32 -17.52
CA GLN A 153 2.78 7.55 -16.42
C GLN A 153 2.26 8.09 -15.09
N ARG A 154 1.89 7.17 -14.21
CA ARG A 154 1.51 7.45 -12.84
C ARG A 154 2.70 7.19 -11.94
N VAL A 155 2.94 8.10 -11.00
CA VAL A 155 3.97 7.95 -9.97
C VAL A 155 3.70 6.68 -9.17
N ALA A 156 4.73 6.03 -8.64
CA ALA A 156 4.59 4.84 -7.80
C ALA A 156 3.62 5.09 -6.63
N HIS A 157 2.60 4.23 -6.48
CA HIS A 157 1.63 4.35 -5.39
C HIS A 157 1.03 3.01 -4.95
N ILE A 158 0.54 3.00 -3.70
CA ILE A 158 -0.31 1.95 -3.14
C ILE A 158 -1.70 2.55 -2.96
N HIS A 159 -2.73 1.89 -3.50
CA HIS A 159 -4.10 2.29 -3.27
C HIS A 159 -4.65 1.69 -1.96
N GLY A 160 -5.63 2.36 -1.37
CA GLY A 160 -6.41 1.79 -0.28
C GLY A 160 -7.80 2.39 -0.14
N THR A 161 -8.76 1.55 0.25
CA THR A 161 -10.00 2.03 0.88
C THR A 161 -9.98 1.67 2.36
N ILE A 162 -10.24 2.66 3.20
CA ILE A 162 -10.18 2.54 4.66
C ILE A 162 -11.59 2.74 5.20
N THR A 163 -12.08 1.72 5.91
CA THR A 163 -13.43 1.71 6.47
C THR A 163 -13.39 1.34 7.94
N ALA A 164 -14.15 2.05 8.77
CA ALA A 164 -14.32 1.73 10.18
C ALA A 164 -15.73 2.13 10.65
N PRO A 165 -16.36 1.37 11.58
CA PRO A 165 -17.66 1.73 12.12
C PRO A 165 -17.67 3.13 12.74
N GLY A 166 -18.62 3.99 12.35
CA GLY A 166 -18.76 5.35 12.86
C GLY A 166 -17.80 6.39 12.25
N TYR A 167 -17.05 6.02 11.20
CA TYR A 167 -16.18 6.92 10.45
C TYR A 167 -16.57 6.97 8.97
N GLN A 168 -16.28 8.09 8.32
CA GLN A 168 -16.41 8.20 6.86
C GLN A 168 -15.39 7.28 6.19
N SER A 169 -15.81 6.56 5.16
CA SER A 169 -14.90 5.75 4.36
C SER A 169 -13.94 6.66 3.59
N LEU A 170 -12.66 6.29 3.56
CA LEU A 170 -11.61 7.03 2.88
C LEU A 170 -11.00 6.18 1.76
N THR A 171 -11.20 6.59 0.51
CA THR A 171 -10.40 6.11 -0.62
C THR A 171 -9.17 6.99 -0.76
N THR A 172 -7.99 6.38 -0.86
CA THR A 172 -6.70 7.09 -0.95
C THR A 172 -5.71 6.36 -1.84
N GLN A 173 -4.64 7.06 -2.20
CA GLN A 173 -3.44 6.54 -2.84
C GLN A 173 -2.24 7.10 -2.09
N LEU A 174 -1.36 6.24 -1.59
CA LEU A 174 -0.10 6.61 -0.96
C LEU A 174 0.98 6.66 -2.03
N TYR A 175 1.55 7.84 -2.29
CA TYR A 175 2.54 8.05 -3.34
C TYR A 175 3.95 7.98 -2.80
N PHE A 176 4.86 7.50 -3.63
CA PHE A 176 6.27 7.34 -3.31
C PHE A 176 7.13 7.91 -4.44
N CYS A 177 8.09 8.77 -4.11
CA CYS A 177 8.97 9.41 -5.08
C CYS A 177 10.44 9.18 -4.73
N PRO A 178 11.34 9.06 -5.73
CA PRO A 178 12.76 9.14 -5.50
C PRO A 178 13.15 10.39 -4.70
N LYS A 179 14.13 10.24 -3.80
CA LYS A 179 14.64 11.29 -2.91
C LYS A 179 13.56 11.94 -2.01
N ASN A 180 12.36 11.36 -1.94
CA ASN A 180 11.19 11.98 -1.32
C ASN A 180 10.83 13.36 -1.92
N GLU A 181 11.15 13.58 -3.20
CA GLU A 181 10.90 14.84 -3.88
C GLU A 181 9.46 14.96 -4.40
N LEU A 182 8.89 16.16 -4.28
CA LEU A 182 7.51 16.45 -4.71
C LEU A 182 7.34 16.49 -6.23
N MET A 183 8.40 16.75 -6.99
CA MET A 183 8.30 17.07 -8.42
C MET A 183 7.62 15.97 -9.22
N GLY A 184 7.99 14.71 -9.00
CA GLY A 184 7.35 13.56 -9.65
C GLY A 184 5.85 13.51 -9.33
N PHE A 185 5.50 13.62 -8.04
CA PHE A 185 4.11 13.63 -7.59
C PHE A 185 3.28 14.81 -8.13
N GLN A 186 3.86 16.01 -8.21
CA GLN A 186 3.21 17.21 -8.71
C GLN A 186 2.99 17.20 -10.22
N THR A 187 3.82 16.45 -10.96
CA THR A 187 3.71 16.30 -12.42
C THR A 187 2.90 15.07 -12.84
N ASP A 188 2.46 14.24 -11.88
CA ASP A 188 1.51 13.15 -12.12
C ASP A 188 0.23 13.70 -12.75
N ILE A 189 -0.20 13.08 -13.86
CA ILE A 189 -1.36 13.54 -14.63
C ILE A 189 -2.63 13.63 -13.78
N LEU A 190 -2.82 12.71 -12.83
CA LEU A 190 -3.97 12.73 -11.95
C LEU A 190 -3.88 13.90 -10.98
N THR A 191 -2.70 14.16 -10.41
CA THR A 191 -2.44 15.33 -9.56
C THR A 191 -2.72 16.63 -10.30
N LEU A 192 -2.32 16.75 -11.57
CA LEU A 192 -2.63 17.93 -12.39
C LEU A 192 -4.14 18.13 -12.59
N LEU A 193 -4.90 17.05 -12.77
CA LEU A 193 -6.35 17.09 -12.98
C LEU A 193 -7.15 17.35 -11.70
N ARG A 194 -6.73 16.79 -10.56
CA ARG A 194 -7.48 16.86 -9.30
C ARG A 194 -6.96 17.88 -8.28
N GLY A 195 -5.76 18.43 -8.52
CA GLY A 195 -5.03 19.29 -7.59
C GLY A 195 -4.15 18.51 -6.59
N PRO A 196 -3.23 19.19 -5.89
CA PRO A 196 -2.29 18.59 -4.94
C PRO A 196 -2.97 17.97 -3.72
N ARG A 197 -2.30 16.99 -3.09
CA ARG A 197 -2.78 16.24 -1.92
C ARG A 197 -1.64 15.98 -0.94
N GLU A 198 -2.00 15.58 0.27
CA GLU A 198 -1.05 15.30 1.37
C GLU A 198 -0.61 13.83 1.42
N ASN A 199 -0.82 13.09 0.33
CA ASN A 199 -0.64 11.65 0.27
C ASN A 199 0.71 11.20 -0.31
N LEU A 200 1.67 12.13 -0.42
CA LEU A 200 3.08 11.78 -0.63
C LEU A 200 3.67 11.27 0.68
N VAL A 201 4.08 10.01 0.69
CA VAL A 201 4.69 9.35 1.84
C VAL A 201 6.20 9.40 1.73
N ARG A 202 6.87 9.65 2.85
CA ARG A 202 8.33 9.66 2.93
C ARG A 202 8.84 8.23 3.14
N GLY A 203 9.65 7.76 2.20
CA GLY A 203 10.35 6.50 2.32
C GLY A 203 11.68 6.64 3.05
N TRP A 204 12.15 5.51 3.56
CA TRP A 204 13.41 5.33 4.26
C TRP A 204 14.11 4.04 3.77
N SER A 205 15.43 3.98 3.93
CA SER A 205 16.27 2.82 3.62
C SER A 205 16.93 2.28 4.89
N ILE A 206 17.19 0.98 4.92
CA ILE A 206 18.00 0.38 5.99
C ILE A 206 19.46 0.80 5.80
N PRO A 207 20.17 1.19 6.88
CA PRO A 207 21.61 1.46 6.82
C PRO A 207 22.39 0.24 6.32
N THR A 208 23.25 0.45 5.34
CA THR A 208 24.19 -0.58 4.84
C THR A 208 25.61 -0.05 4.94
N GLU A 209 26.60 -0.94 5.05
CA GLU A 209 28.03 -0.57 5.11
C GLU A 209 28.47 0.25 3.88
N LYS A 210 27.88 -0.02 2.73
CA LYS A 210 28.17 0.68 1.46
C LYS A 210 27.42 2.01 1.31
N GLY A 211 26.48 2.31 2.21
CA GLY A 211 25.64 3.50 2.09
C GLY A 211 24.56 3.38 1.02
N ASP A 212 24.23 2.16 0.58
CA ASP A 212 23.18 1.90 -0.41
C ASP A 212 21.83 2.44 0.06
N ARG A 213 21.07 3.02 -0.86
CA ARG A 213 19.75 3.65 -0.63
C ARG A 213 18.78 3.21 -1.70
N TYR A 214 17.62 2.70 -1.29
CA TYR A 214 16.54 2.48 -2.23
C TYR A 214 15.95 3.84 -2.64
N TRP A 215 15.90 4.10 -3.95
CA TRP A 215 15.39 5.36 -4.50
C TRP A 215 16.00 6.64 -3.89
N ASP A 216 17.27 6.58 -3.48
CA ASP A 216 17.97 7.66 -2.78
C ASP A 216 17.25 8.15 -1.50
N TRP A 217 16.42 7.31 -0.89
CA TRP A 217 15.77 7.63 0.38
C TRP A 217 16.79 7.73 1.53
N PRO A 218 16.52 8.55 2.55
CA PRO A 218 17.36 8.65 3.73
C PRO A 218 17.51 7.29 4.41
N GLN A 219 18.69 7.02 4.94
CA GLN A 219 18.91 5.84 5.79
C GLN A 219 18.33 6.11 7.17
N LEU A 220 17.72 5.10 7.80
CA LEU A 220 17.22 5.23 9.16
C LEU A 220 18.35 5.63 10.12
N GLU A 221 18.08 6.62 10.96
CA GLU A 221 19.03 7.08 11.97
C GLU A 221 18.98 6.21 13.23
N SER A 222 20.03 6.27 14.05
CA SER A 222 20.07 5.55 15.34
C SER A 222 18.98 6.01 16.32
N SER A 223 18.43 7.21 16.12
CA SER A 223 17.33 7.79 16.88
C SER A 223 15.97 7.15 16.55
N GLU A 224 15.82 6.52 15.38
CA GLU A 224 14.58 5.90 14.89
C GLU A 224 14.38 4.47 15.45
N THR A 225 14.49 4.36 16.77
CA THR A 225 14.53 3.08 17.49
C THR A 225 13.27 2.23 17.33
N GLU A 226 12.09 2.84 17.20
CA GLU A 226 10.83 2.11 17.01
C GLU A 226 10.78 1.43 15.64
N THR A 227 11.06 2.16 14.56
CA THR A 227 11.10 1.61 13.20
C THR A 227 12.14 0.49 13.08
N MET A 228 13.35 0.71 13.62
CA MET A 228 14.41 -0.30 13.61
C MET A 228 14.03 -1.56 14.41
N LYS A 229 13.35 -1.39 15.54
CA LYS A 229 12.82 -2.51 16.33
C LYS A 229 11.77 -3.28 15.53
N THR A 230 10.79 -2.61 14.92
CA THR A 230 9.77 -3.24 14.09
C THR A 230 10.39 -4.02 12.93
N VAL A 231 11.39 -3.45 12.25
CA VAL A 231 12.14 -4.14 11.19
C VAL A 231 12.84 -5.40 11.73
N GLY A 232 13.48 -5.32 12.89
CA GLY A 232 14.11 -6.45 13.55
C GLY A 232 13.12 -7.59 13.87
N GLU A 233 11.94 -7.25 14.38
CA GLU A 233 10.85 -8.20 14.65
C GLU A 233 10.37 -8.90 13.37
N TRP A 234 10.16 -8.15 12.29
CA TRP A 234 9.77 -8.70 10.99
C TRP A 234 10.84 -9.61 10.38
N ASN A 235 12.10 -9.18 10.39
CA ASN A 235 13.20 -9.99 9.89
C ASN A 235 13.38 -11.28 10.71
N GLY A 236 13.17 -11.22 12.04
CA GLY A 236 13.12 -12.39 12.91
C GLY A 236 11.96 -13.33 12.56
N TRP A 237 10.76 -12.79 12.34
CA TRP A 237 9.60 -13.56 11.89
C TRP A 237 9.84 -14.23 10.53
N LEU A 238 10.39 -13.50 9.55
CA LEU A 238 10.73 -14.01 8.23
C LEU A 238 11.73 -15.18 8.31
N LYS A 239 12.77 -15.04 9.13
CA LYS A 239 13.74 -16.11 9.40
C LYS A 239 13.06 -17.37 9.94
N ASN A 240 12.07 -17.23 10.82
CA ASN A 240 11.28 -18.36 11.35
C ASN A 240 10.41 -19.03 10.28
N GLN A 241 10.08 -18.32 9.20
CA GLN A 241 9.41 -18.87 8.01
C GLN A 241 10.39 -19.46 6.98
N ALA A 242 11.66 -19.64 7.33
CA ALA A 242 12.74 -20.01 6.41
C ALA A 242 12.89 -19.06 5.21
N VAL A 243 12.54 -17.78 5.39
CA VAL A 243 12.82 -16.70 4.44
C VAL A 243 14.14 -16.05 4.81
N GLU A 244 15.07 -15.98 3.87
CA GLU A 244 16.37 -15.32 4.06
C GLU A 244 16.36 -13.84 3.62
N TRP A 245 15.30 -13.39 2.94
CA TRP A 245 15.16 -11.99 2.53
C TRP A 245 14.94 -11.10 3.75
N GLN A 246 15.50 -9.89 3.69
CA GLN A 246 15.39 -8.90 4.74
C GLN A 246 14.75 -7.64 4.21
N ILE A 247 13.99 -6.97 5.06
CA ILE A 247 13.49 -5.62 4.78
C ILE A 247 14.69 -4.71 4.51
N SER A 248 14.64 -3.99 3.39
CA SER A 248 15.70 -3.08 2.96
C SER A 248 15.24 -1.62 2.92
N CYS A 249 13.93 -1.39 2.90
CA CYS A 249 13.32 -0.07 2.82
C CYS A 249 11.88 -0.10 3.33
N GLY A 250 11.29 1.06 3.50
CA GLY A 250 9.92 1.17 3.95
C GLY A 250 9.42 2.60 3.97
N ALA A 251 8.22 2.78 4.48
CA ALA A 251 7.60 4.08 4.66
C ALA A 251 6.57 4.02 5.79
N SER A 252 6.25 5.17 6.36
CA SER A 252 5.29 5.27 7.46
C SER A 252 4.24 6.33 7.19
N GLN A 253 2.96 6.04 7.48
CA GLN A 253 1.87 7.00 7.32
C GLN A 253 0.90 6.94 8.51
N VAL A 254 0.52 8.12 9.02
CA VAL A 254 -0.61 8.26 9.95
C VAL A 254 -1.82 8.77 9.19
N ILE A 255 -2.97 8.14 9.38
CA ILE A 255 -4.21 8.46 8.71
C ILE A 255 -5.25 8.78 9.78
N THR A 256 -5.76 10.00 9.78
CA THR A 256 -6.82 10.43 10.70
C THR A 256 -8.15 10.43 9.97
N LEU A 257 -9.09 9.58 10.36
CA LEU A 257 -10.41 9.49 9.73
C LEU A 257 -11.36 10.58 10.25
N ASN A 258 -12.28 11.02 9.38
CA ASN A 258 -13.40 11.86 9.78
C ASN A 258 -14.53 11.01 10.38
N LYS A 259 -15.31 11.59 11.29
CA LYS A 259 -16.57 10.96 11.78
C LYS A 259 -17.65 10.97 10.69
N ALA A 260 -18.43 9.89 10.64
CA ALA A 260 -19.56 9.71 9.71
C ALA A 260 -20.69 10.71 9.98
#